data_AF-A0A6C1RUA5-F1
#
_entry.id   AF-A0A6C1RUA5-F1
#
_cell.length_a   1.000
_cell.length_b   1.000
_cell.length_c   1.000
_cell.angle_alpha   90.00
_cell.angle_beta   90.00
_cell.angle_gamma   90.00
#
_symmetry.space_group_name_H-M   'P 1'
#
loop_
_entity.id
_entity.type
_entity.pdbx_description
1 polymer ?
#
loop_
_entity_poly.entity_id
_entity_poly.type
_entity_poly.pdbx_seq_one_letter_code
_entity_poly.pdbx_strand_id
1 'polypeptide(L)'
;MLRESRIVTYKPSFRSPLYPWLQIIGGIAFTVLIFEMGIVSLLITLLLIVIGFLVYLFYGKRKSNAEFALMHLVQRVFNEMPFLENRKITTNQLESELRHIIHDRDQVIEDEFDRLVHSATVLDLQGPLSDAQFFVQVAEASAELIGLPAERIEQLLRQREQLSSTVLSDLLAVPHIVIPGEQKLSILVARIKHGVSFAGSNANVRAVFVIFGTRDHRNLHLKTLASIAQIAYHPSFEKLWIGAASNDDLRNILLLGERKR
;
A
#
# COMPACT_ATOMS: atom_id res chain seq x y z
N MET A 1 -1.23 -6.88 21.87
CA MET A 1 -0.20 -7.33 20.91
C MET A 1 -0.04 -6.39 19.71
N LEU A 2 -1.05 -6.15 18.85
CA LEU A 2 -0.90 -5.25 17.69
C LEU A 2 -0.47 -3.80 18.03
N ARG A 3 -0.88 -3.28 19.20
CA ARG A 3 -0.49 -1.94 19.68
C ARG A 3 0.95 -1.85 20.20
N GLU A 4 1.49 -2.96 20.70
CA GLU A 4 2.86 -3.05 21.24
C GLU A 4 3.86 -3.60 20.22
N SER A 5 3.38 -4.41 19.27
CA SER A 5 4.13 -4.77 18.07
C SER A 5 4.23 -3.50 17.23
N ARG A 6 5.45 -3.00 17.06
CA ARG A 6 5.76 -1.77 16.31
C ARG A 6 5.52 -1.94 14.80
N ILE A 7 4.33 -2.38 14.42
CA ILE A 7 3.91 -2.58 13.04
C ILE A 7 3.66 -1.20 12.45
N VAL A 8 4.44 -0.88 11.42
CA VAL A 8 4.49 0.44 10.77
C VAL A 8 3.15 0.84 10.17
N THR A 9 2.33 -0.14 9.77
CA THR A 9 1.03 0.04 9.09
C THR A 9 -0.15 0.18 10.06
N TYR A 10 0.03 -0.01 11.38
CA TYR A 10 -1.06 0.04 12.34
C TYR A 10 -1.33 1.46 12.85
N LYS A 11 -2.44 2.07 12.40
CA LYS A 11 -2.96 3.35 12.92
C LYS A 11 -4.29 3.13 13.65
N PRO A 12 -4.32 3.11 15.00
CA PRO A 12 -5.58 2.94 15.73
C PRO A 12 -6.45 4.20 15.64
N SER A 13 -7.72 4.04 15.26
CA SER A 13 -8.71 5.13 15.22
C SER A 13 -9.08 5.67 16.61
N PHE A 14 -8.91 4.87 17.67
CA PHE A 14 -9.13 5.26 19.05
C PHE A 14 -7.93 4.91 19.93
N ARG A 15 -7.51 5.85 20.79
CA ARG A 15 -6.47 5.64 21.79
C ARG A 15 -7.08 5.73 23.18
N SER A 16 -7.14 4.60 23.89
CA SER A 16 -7.60 4.59 25.28
C SER A 16 -6.68 5.46 26.14
N PRO A 17 -7.21 6.45 26.88
CA PRO A 17 -6.44 7.17 27.88
C PRO A 17 -5.98 6.19 28.96
N LEU A 18 -4.79 6.42 29.52
CA LEU A 18 -4.21 5.62 30.61
C LEU A 18 -4.07 4.12 30.30
N TYR A 19 -3.94 3.75 29.03
CA TYR A 19 -3.61 2.37 28.65
C TYR A 19 -2.24 1.95 29.21
N PRO A 20 -2.07 0.71 29.70
CA PRO A 20 -3.08 -0.35 29.86
C PRO A 20 -3.81 -0.33 31.22
N TRP A 21 -3.45 0.60 32.11
CA TRP A 21 -3.93 0.64 33.50
C TRP A 21 -5.44 0.72 33.64
N LEU A 22 -6.10 1.52 32.80
CA LEU A 22 -7.56 1.63 32.83
C LEU A 22 -8.26 0.27 32.61
N GLN A 23 -7.69 -0.57 31.75
CA GLN A 23 -8.24 -1.89 31.43
C GLN A 23 -7.97 -2.89 32.55
N ILE A 24 -6.79 -2.81 33.16
CA ILE A 24 -6.43 -3.65 34.31
C ILE A 24 -7.35 -3.34 35.49
N ILE A 25 -7.55 -2.05 35.81
CA ILE A 25 -8.44 -1.61 36.88
C ILE A 25 -9.88 -2.05 36.60
N GLY A 26 -10.35 -1.86 35.36
CA GLY A 26 -11.68 -2.32 34.94
C GLY A 26 -11.86 -3.83 35.13
N GLY A 27 -10.89 -4.64 34.69
CA GLY A 27 -10.93 -6.10 34.86
C GLY A 27 -10.97 -6.53 36.33
N ILE A 28 -10.14 -5.91 37.17
CA ILE A 28 -10.14 -6.17 38.62
C ILE A 28 -11.48 -5.77 39.24
N ALA A 29 -11.98 -4.58 38.92
CA ALA A 29 -13.26 -4.08 39.46
C ALA A 29 -14.43 -4.99 39.08
N PHE A 30 -14.52 -5.43 37.82
CA PHE A 30 -15.55 -6.39 37.40
C PHE A 30 -15.41 -7.74 38.09
N THR A 31 -14.18 -8.21 38.30
CA THR A 31 -13.94 -9.46 39.05
C THR A 31 -14.47 -9.33 40.48
N VAL A 32 -14.15 -8.25 41.19
CA VAL A 32 -14.64 -7.98 42.55
C VAL A 32 -16.17 -7.90 42.58
N LEU A 33 -16.78 -7.20 41.62
CA LEU A 33 -18.24 -7.05 41.52
C LEU A 33 -18.92 -8.41 41.33
N ILE A 34 -18.36 -9.31 40.50
CA ILE A 34 -18.87 -10.67 40.33
C ILE A 34 -18.80 -11.47 41.64
N PHE A 35 -17.75 -11.30 42.44
CA PHE A 35 -17.64 -11.94 43.76
C PHE A 35 -18.68 -11.40 44.75
N GLU A 36 -18.95 -10.09 44.75
CA GLU A 36 -19.96 -9.48 45.62
C GLU A 36 -21.40 -9.91 45.27
N MET A 37 -21.68 -10.22 44.01
CA MET A 37 -23.00 -10.70 43.56
C MET A 37 -23.37 -12.12 44.07
N GLY A 38 -22.49 -12.77 44.83
CA GLY A 38 -22.75 -14.03 45.51
C GLY A 38 -22.58 -15.28 44.63
N ILE A 39 -22.73 -16.45 45.26
CA ILE A 39 -22.36 -17.75 44.70
C ILE A 39 -23.11 -18.12 43.41
N VAL A 40 -24.36 -17.68 43.27
CA VAL A 40 -25.19 -17.97 42.09
C VAL A 40 -24.57 -17.38 40.82
N SER A 41 -24.06 -16.14 40.90
CA SER A 41 -23.42 -15.45 39.78
C SER A 41 -22.09 -16.10 39.39
N LEU A 42 -21.33 -16.58 40.37
CA LEU A 42 -20.10 -17.34 40.14
C LEU A 42 -20.39 -18.67 39.40
N LEU A 43 -21.45 -19.38 39.79
CA LEU A 43 -21.84 -20.64 39.14
C LEU A 43 -22.29 -20.43 37.68
N ILE A 44 -23.07 -19.39 37.40
CA ILE A 44 -23.49 -19.05 36.03
C ILE A 44 -22.26 -18.68 35.17
N THR A 45 -21.34 -17.89 35.71
CA THR A 45 -20.11 -17.51 35.01
C THR A 45 -19.26 -18.74 34.68
N LEU A 46 -19.09 -19.65 35.64
CA LEU A 46 -18.37 -20.91 35.43
C LEU A 46 -19.04 -21.77 34.35
N LEU A 47 -20.37 -21.87 34.40
CA LEU A 47 -21.16 -22.62 33.40
C LEU A 47 -20.95 -22.05 31.98
N LEU A 48 -21.00 -20.73 31.82
CA LEU A 48 -20.76 -20.07 30.53
C LEU A 48 -19.35 -20.32 30.00
N ILE A 49 -18.33 -20.31 30.88
CA ILE A 49 -16.95 -20.64 30.50
C ILE A 49 -16.86 -22.08 30.01
N VAL A 50 -17.47 -23.03 30.73
CA VAL A 50 -17.49 -24.45 30.33
C VAL A 50 -18.20 -24.65 28.99
N ILE A 51 -19.36 -24.04 28.80
CA ILE A 51 -20.10 -24.11 27.52
C ILE A 51 -19.28 -23.52 26.38
N GLY A 52 -18.69 -22.33 26.57
CA GLY A 52 -17.83 -21.70 25.57
C GLY A 52 -16.62 -22.57 25.22
N PHE A 53 -16.01 -23.20 26.23
CA PHE A 53 -14.92 -24.15 26.04
C PHE A 53 -15.35 -25.40 25.26
N LEU A 54 -16.52 -25.97 25.56
CA LEU A 54 -17.08 -27.09 24.80
C LEU A 54 -17.37 -26.70 23.35
N VAL A 55 -17.98 -25.53 23.11
CA VAL A 55 -18.21 -25.01 21.74
C VAL A 55 -16.89 -24.84 21.00
N TYR A 56 -15.86 -24.30 21.66
CA TYR A 56 -14.52 -24.21 21.07
C TYR A 56 -13.95 -25.59 20.72
N LEU A 57 -14.08 -26.59 21.59
CA LEU A 57 -13.57 -27.93 21.32
C LEU A 57 -14.33 -28.64 20.18
N PHE A 58 -15.66 -28.57 20.17
CA PHE A 58 -16.49 -29.29 19.21
C PHE A 58 -16.56 -28.62 17.84
N TYR A 59 -16.68 -27.29 17.82
CA TYR A 59 -16.85 -26.52 16.60
C TYR A 59 -15.57 -25.78 16.20
N GLY A 60 -14.96 -25.05 17.13
CA GLY A 60 -13.77 -24.22 16.88
C GLY A 60 -12.55 -25.02 16.42
N LYS A 61 -12.17 -26.05 17.18
CA LYS A 61 -10.99 -26.90 16.89
C LYS A 61 -11.17 -27.72 15.61
N ARG A 62 -12.41 -28.11 15.26
CA ARG A 62 -12.70 -28.94 14.09
C ARG A 62 -12.76 -28.14 12.79
N LYS A 63 -13.22 -26.88 12.84
CA LYS A 63 -13.27 -25.98 11.67
C LYS A 63 -11.91 -25.40 11.29
N SER A 64 -11.00 -25.22 12.25
CA SER A 64 -9.63 -24.74 12.00
C SER A 64 -8.81 -25.65 11.06
N ASN A 65 -9.09 -26.96 11.01
CA ASN A 65 -8.43 -27.88 10.07
C ASN A 65 -9.08 -27.91 8.67
N ALA A 66 -10.25 -27.30 8.48
CA ALA A 66 -10.92 -27.30 7.17
C ALA A 66 -10.28 -26.33 6.17
N GLU A 67 -9.67 -25.25 6.67
CA GLU A 67 -8.95 -24.26 5.84
C GLU A 67 -7.68 -24.88 5.21
N PHE A 68 -7.02 -25.82 5.92
CA PHE A 68 -5.89 -26.57 5.36
C PHE A 68 -6.29 -27.57 4.27
N ALA A 69 -7.48 -28.16 4.36
CA ALA A 69 -7.97 -29.10 3.33
C ALA A 69 -8.31 -28.40 2.02
N LEU A 70 -8.91 -27.21 2.08
CA LEU A 70 -9.13 -26.35 0.91
C LEU A 70 -7.78 -25.95 0.29
N MET A 71 -6.81 -25.54 1.13
CA MET A 71 -5.48 -25.16 0.66
C MET A 71 -4.73 -26.30 -0.03
N HIS A 72 -4.90 -27.54 0.44
CA HIS A 72 -4.35 -28.73 -0.22
C HIS A 72 -5.03 -29.05 -1.57
N LEU A 73 -6.33 -28.80 -1.70
CA LEU A 73 -7.04 -28.95 -2.97
C LEU A 73 -6.64 -27.84 -3.96
N VAL A 74 -6.51 -26.61 -3.48
CA VAL A 74 -5.97 -25.48 -4.26
C VAL A 74 -4.54 -25.77 -4.70
N GLN A 75 -3.66 -26.23 -3.81
CA GLN A 75 -2.29 -26.65 -4.16
C GLN A 75 -2.26 -27.80 -5.16
N ARG A 76 -3.17 -28.77 -5.08
CA ARG A 76 -3.25 -29.85 -6.08
C ARG A 76 -3.64 -29.31 -7.46
N VAL A 77 -4.62 -28.41 -7.53
CA VAL A 77 -5.04 -27.76 -8.80
C VAL A 77 -3.97 -26.82 -9.34
N PHE A 78 -3.27 -26.09 -8.46
CA PHE A 78 -2.16 -25.21 -8.83
C PHE A 78 -0.89 -25.96 -9.25
N ASN A 79 -0.60 -27.13 -8.67
CA ASN A 79 0.55 -27.96 -9.04
C ASN A 79 0.36 -28.70 -10.38
N GLU A 80 -0.88 -28.92 -10.83
CA GLU A 80 -1.14 -29.47 -12.17
C GLU A 80 -1.07 -28.42 -13.29
N MET A 81 -1.01 -27.13 -12.95
CA MET A 81 -0.72 -26.05 -13.91
C MET A 81 0.79 -25.73 -13.92
N PRO A 82 1.58 -26.15 -14.93
CA PRO A 82 3.04 -26.02 -14.93
C PRO A 82 3.53 -24.59 -15.23
N PHE A 83 2.73 -23.54 -14.97
CA PHE A 83 3.09 -22.16 -15.30
C PHE A 83 3.62 -21.34 -14.11
N LEU A 84 3.53 -21.83 -12.86
CA LEU A 84 3.83 -21.03 -11.67
C LEU A 84 4.74 -21.74 -10.65
N GLU A 85 5.76 -22.47 -11.10
CA GLU A 85 6.62 -23.28 -10.19
C GLU A 85 7.64 -22.46 -9.35
N ASN A 86 7.67 -21.12 -9.44
CA ASN A 86 8.70 -20.32 -8.77
C ASN A 86 8.17 -19.17 -7.90
N ARG A 87 7.31 -19.47 -6.92
CA ARG A 87 7.20 -18.60 -5.73
C ARG A 87 7.14 -19.43 -4.45
N LYS A 88 8.30 -19.57 -3.81
CA LYS A 88 8.41 -19.98 -2.41
C LYS A 88 7.56 -19.04 -1.55
N ILE A 89 6.69 -19.61 -0.73
CA ILE A 89 5.86 -18.91 0.25
C ILE A 89 6.80 -18.18 1.22
N THR A 90 6.92 -16.87 1.06
CA THR A 90 7.61 -15.97 1.98
C THR A 90 6.59 -15.08 2.68
N THR A 91 7.03 -14.49 3.79
CA THR A 91 6.33 -13.62 4.74
C THR A 91 5.36 -12.59 4.12
N ASN A 92 5.53 -12.24 2.85
CA ASN A 92 4.66 -11.38 2.06
C ASN A 92 3.20 -11.89 1.92
N GLN A 93 2.95 -13.20 2.01
CA GLN A 93 1.58 -13.73 1.92
C GLN A 93 0.74 -13.37 3.15
N LEU A 94 1.32 -13.44 4.35
CA LEU A 94 0.62 -13.08 5.59
C LEU A 94 0.31 -11.59 5.66
N GLU A 95 1.21 -10.76 5.14
CA GLU A 95 0.96 -9.32 5.00
C GLU A 95 -0.12 -9.03 3.94
N SER A 96 -0.18 -9.83 2.86
CA SER A 96 -1.25 -9.73 1.84
C SER A 96 -2.63 -10.20 2.33
N GLU A 97 -2.70 -11.20 3.21
CA GLU A 97 -3.96 -11.64 3.84
C GLU A 97 -4.42 -10.66 4.93
N LEU A 98 -3.49 -10.14 5.74
CA LEU A 98 -3.79 -9.04 6.68
C LEU A 98 -4.22 -7.78 5.93
N ARG A 99 -3.66 -7.51 4.74
CA ARG A 99 -4.10 -6.46 3.82
C ARG A 99 -5.56 -6.64 3.40
N HIS A 100 -6.00 -7.85 3.05
CA HIS A 100 -7.41 -8.10 2.71
C HIS A 100 -8.32 -7.83 3.92
N ILE A 101 -7.90 -8.20 5.12
CA ILE A 101 -8.70 -8.06 6.36
C ILE A 101 -8.77 -6.60 6.85
N ILE A 102 -7.70 -5.80 6.72
CA ILE A 102 -7.72 -4.37 7.06
C ILE A 102 -8.55 -3.60 6.03
N HIS A 103 -8.47 -3.97 4.76
CA HIS A 103 -9.23 -3.33 3.68
C HIS A 103 -10.73 -3.60 3.77
N ASP A 104 -11.12 -4.82 4.17
CA ASP A 104 -12.53 -5.22 4.35
C ASP A 104 -13.25 -4.41 5.46
N ARG A 105 -12.52 -3.93 6.47
CA ARG A 105 -13.15 -3.25 7.61
C ARG A 105 -13.58 -1.80 7.32
N ASP A 106 -12.96 -1.16 6.33
CA ASP A 106 -13.22 0.24 5.94
C ASP A 106 -13.94 0.40 4.58
N GLN A 107 -14.42 -0.69 3.96
CA GLN A 107 -15.10 -0.68 2.64
C GLN A 107 -14.38 0.19 1.59
N VAL A 108 -13.06 0.11 1.54
CA VAL A 108 -12.29 0.89 0.58
C VAL A 108 -12.45 0.24 -0.79
N ILE A 109 -13.39 0.72 -1.60
CA ILE A 109 -13.57 0.24 -2.97
C ILE A 109 -12.32 0.63 -3.78
N GLU A 110 -11.69 -0.35 -4.44
CA GLU A 110 -10.55 -0.14 -5.34
C GLU A 110 -10.95 0.83 -6.46
N ASP A 111 -10.32 2.00 -6.50
CA ASP A 111 -10.62 3.03 -7.49
C ASP A 111 -9.64 2.98 -8.69
N GLU A 112 -9.82 3.91 -9.64
CA GLU A 112 -8.99 3.96 -10.84
C GLU A 112 -7.51 4.25 -10.53
N PHE A 113 -7.21 5.00 -9.46
CA PHE A 113 -5.84 5.27 -9.06
C PHE A 113 -5.16 4.02 -8.53
N ASP A 114 -5.87 3.23 -7.71
CA ASP A 114 -5.34 1.98 -7.16
C ASP A 114 -4.97 1.01 -8.29
N ARG A 115 -5.84 0.87 -9.30
CA ARG A 115 -5.57 0.05 -10.49
C ARG A 115 -4.32 0.52 -11.24
N LEU A 116 -4.14 1.82 -11.41
CA LEU A 116 -2.95 2.39 -12.07
C LEU A 116 -1.68 2.05 -11.30
N VAL A 117 -1.70 2.19 -9.97
CA VAL A 117 -0.55 1.89 -9.11
C VAL A 117 -0.21 0.39 -9.13
N HIS A 118 -1.22 -0.49 -9.17
CA HIS A 118 -1.00 -1.93 -9.29
C HIS A 118 -0.26 -2.30 -10.58
N SER A 119 -0.65 -1.71 -11.72
CA SER A 119 0.02 -1.92 -13.01
C SER A 119 1.27 -1.07 -13.24
N ALA A 120 1.62 -0.19 -12.29
CA ALA A 120 2.68 0.79 -12.49
C ALA A 120 4.05 0.12 -12.63
N THR A 121 4.85 0.62 -13.58
CA THR A 121 6.27 0.32 -13.62
C THR A 121 6.96 1.04 -12.46
N VAL A 122 7.79 0.34 -11.69
CA VAL A 122 8.50 0.91 -10.54
C VAL A 122 9.99 0.92 -10.81
N LEU A 123 10.61 2.11 -10.76
CA LEU A 123 12.04 2.30 -10.84
C LEU A 123 12.59 2.67 -9.45
N ASP A 124 13.49 1.85 -8.90
CA ASP A 124 14.22 2.17 -7.68
C ASP A 124 15.69 2.43 -8.03
N LEU A 125 16.03 3.71 -8.21
CA LEU A 125 17.33 4.16 -8.69
C LEU A 125 18.17 4.68 -7.52
N GLN A 126 19.49 4.44 -7.60
CA GLN A 126 20.41 4.95 -6.59
C GLN A 126 20.61 6.47 -6.71
N GLY A 127 20.88 6.97 -7.92
CA GLY A 127 21.25 8.37 -8.14
C GLY A 127 22.60 8.76 -7.52
N PRO A 128 22.93 10.06 -7.45
CA PRO A 128 22.14 11.19 -7.92
C PRO A 128 22.02 11.22 -9.45
N LEU A 129 20.98 11.85 -9.98
CA LEU A 129 20.74 11.97 -11.42
C LEU A 129 20.45 13.43 -11.81
N SER A 130 20.79 13.80 -13.05
CA SER A 130 20.15 14.95 -13.71
C SER A 130 18.77 14.57 -14.27
N ASP A 131 17.90 15.55 -14.47
CA ASP A 131 16.64 15.37 -15.21
C ASP A 131 16.83 14.66 -16.56
N ALA A 132 17.90 15.02 -17.28
CA ALA A 132 18.29 14.41 -18.54
C ALA A 132 18.55 12.90 -18.41
N GLN A 133 19.34 12.50 -17.42
CA GLN A 133 19.63 11.08 -17.18
C GLN A 133 18.39 10.33 -16.69
N PHE A 134 17.59 10.97 -15.84
CA PHE A 134 16.34 10.41 -15.34
C PHE A 134 15.34 10.15 -16.47
N PHE A 135 15.15 11.10 -17.39
CA PHE A 135 14.21 10.92 -18.50
C PHE A 135 14.61 9.81 -19.48
N VAL A 136 15.91 9.56 -19.67
CA VAL A 136 16.37 8.38 -20.44
C VAL A 136 15.92 7.09 -19.76
N GLN A 137 16.14 6.95 -18.45
CA GLN A 137 15.73 5.76 -17.69
C GLN A 137 14.21 5.54 -17.72
N VAL A 138 13.44 6.63 -17.59
CA VAL A 138 11.97 6.59 -17.68
C VAL A 138 11.51 6.15 -19.07
N ALA A 139 12.15 6.68 -20.12
CA ALA A 139 11.79 6.38 -21.49
C ALA A 139 12.06 4.92 -21.85
N GLU A 140 13.24 4.40 -21.50
CA GLU A 140 13.61 2.99 -21.69
C GLU A 140 12.63 2.05 -20.98
N ALA A 141 12.31 2.34 -19.72
CA ALA A 141 11.40 1.50 -18.93
C ALA A 141 9.94 1.55 -19.41
N SER A 142 9.55 2.59 -20.15
CA SER A 142 8.15 2.82 -20.56
C SER A 142 7.90 2.51 -22.04
N ALA A 143 8.94 2.34 -22.86
CA ALA A 143 8.81 2.21 -24.32
C ALA A 143 7.84 1.10 -24.76
N GLU A 144 7.98 -0.10 -24.19
CA GLU A 144 7.14 -1.25 -24.50
C GLU A 144 5.68 -1.03 -24.07
N LEU A 145 5.48 -0.58 -22.83
CA LEU A 145 4.15 -0.34 -22.26
C LEU A 145 3.37 0.75 -23.02
N ILE A 146 4.06 1.82 -23.40
CA ILE A 146 3.47 2.97 -24.08
C ILE A 146 3.32 2.73 -25.59
N GLY A 147 4.14 1.84 -26.17
CA GLY A 147 4.16 1.57 -27.61
C GLY A 147 4.76 2.72 -28.42
N LEU A 148 5.75 3.42 -27.86
CA LEU A 148 6.50 4.49 -28.53
C LEU A 148 8.01 4.25 -28.37
N PRO A 149 8.84 4.69 -29.34
CA PRO A 149 10.28 4.68 -29.19
C PRO A 149 10.71 5.46 -27.95
N ALA A 150 11.71 4.96 -27.22
CA ALA A 150 12.22 5.59 -26.00
C ALA A 150 12.68 7.04 -26.28
N GLU A 151 13.38 7.27 -27.39
CA GLU A 151 13.84 8.60 -27.81
C GLU A 151 12.68 9.58 -27.95
N ARG A 152 11.52 9.09 -28.43
CA ARG A 152 10.33 9.93 -28.58
C ARG A 152 9.71 10.28 -27.23
N ILE A 153 9.64 9.32 -26.30
CA ILE A 153 9.14 9.53 -24.93
C ILE A 153 10.03 10.54 -24.19
N GLU A 154 11.35 10.34 -24.25
CA GLU A 154 12.34 11.24 -23.65
C GLU A 154 12.18 12.67 -24.19
N GLN A 155 12.07 12.83 -25.51
CA GLN A 155 11.92 14.13 -26.14
C GLN A 155 10.62 14.83 -25.69
N LEU A 156 9.51 14.10 -25.58
CA LEU A 156 8.25 14.66 -25.08
C LEU A 156 8.35 15.09 -23.61
N LEU A 157 9.02 14.32 -22.76
CA LEU A 157 9.23 14.65 -21.34
C LEU A 157 10.07 15.92 -21.19
N ARG A 158 11.19 16.02 -21.93
CA ARG A 158 12.05 17.21 -21.94
C ARG A 158 11.31 18.46 -22.41
N GLN A 159 10.58 18.34 -23.52
CA GLN A 159 9.77 19.45 -24.05
C GLN A 159 8.74 19.91 -23.02
N ARG A 160 8.11 18.97 -22.31
CA ARG A 160 7.16 19.32 -21.25
C ARG A 160 7.83 20.05 -20.10
N GLU A 161 8.96 19.58 -19.60
CA GLU A 161 9.66 20.17 -18.46
C GLU A 161 10.15 21.59 -18.78
N GLN A 162 10.61 21.83 -20.02
CA GLN A 162 11.07 23.14 -20.48
C GLN A 162 9.97 24.20 -20.51
N LEU A 163 8.70 23.82 -20.70
CA LEU A 163 7.58 24.77 -20.68
C LEU A 163 7.34 25.32 -19.27
N SER A 164 7.43 24.45 -18.26
CA SER A 164 7.25 24.77 -16.85
C SER A 164 7.65 23.56 -16.05
N SER A 165 8.43 23.78 -14.98
CA SER A 165 8.91 22.71 -14.13
C SER A 165 7.76 21.89 -13.56
N THR A 166 7.94 20.58 -13.51
CA THR A 166 6.97 19.64 -12.94
C THR A 166 7.30 19.24 -11.50
N VAL A 167 8.27 19.91 -10.88
CA VAL A 167 8.57 19.80 -9.45
C VAL A 167 7.44 20.46 -8.65
N LEU A 168 6.84 19.71 -7.73
CA LEU A 168 5.75 20.17 -6.86
C LEU A 168 6.22 20.51 -5.45
N SER A 169 7.32 19.91 -4.99
CA SER A 169 7.95 20.19 -3.70
C SER A 169 9.42 19.75 -3.72
N ASP A 170 10.14 20.01 -2.63
CA ASP A 170 11.55 19.60 -2.49
C ASP A 170 11.77 18.08 -2.66
N LEU A 171 10.72 17.28 -2.41
CA LEU A 171 10.75 15.82 -2.47
C LEU A 171 10.12 15.24 -3.74
N LEU A 172 9.19 15.96 -4.37
CA LEU A 172 8.21 15.43 -5.33
C LEU A 172 8.27 16.15 -6.69
N ALA A 173 8.30 15.37 -7.77
CA ALA A 173 7.98 15.83 -9.12
C ALA A 173 6.95 14.94 -9.80
N VAL A 174 6.13 15.54 -10.69
CA VAL A 174 5.12 14.80 -11.47
C VAL A 174 5.19 15.15 -12.97
N PRO A 175 6.27 14.73 -13.66
CA PRO A 175 6.36 14.86 -15.12
C PRO A 175 5.19 14.18 -15.81
N HIS A 176 4.66 14.77 -16.87
CA HIS A 176 3.52 14.19 -17.58
C HIS A 176 3.53 14.52 -19.06
N ILE A 177 3.18 13.56 -19.90
CA ILE A 177 3.11 13.77 -21.35
C ILE A 177 1.82 13.22 -21.92
N VAL A 178 1.41 13.85 -23.03
CA VAL A 178 0.31 13.36 -23.85
C VAL A 178 0.87 12.39 -24.88
N ILE A 179 0.33 11.17 -24.91
CA ILE A 179 0.69 10.11 -25.86
C ILE A 179 -0.43 9.91 -26.90
N PRO A 180 -0.12 9.44 -28.12
CA PRO A 180 -1.12 9.09 -29.11
C PRO A 180 -1.90 7.83 -28.72
N GLY A 181 -3.12 7.72 -29.26
CA GLY A 181 -4.08 6.66 -28.94
C GLY A 181 -5.31 7.22 -28.23
N GLU A 182 -6.14 6.31 -27.73
CA GLU A 182 -7.39 6.61 -27.04
C GLU A 182 -7.48 5.75 -25.78
N GLN A 183 -8.11 6.29 -24.75
CA GLN A 183 -8.40 5.59 -23.51
C GLN A 183 -7.19 4.98 -22.79
N LYS A 184 -6.03 5.65 -22.86
CA LYS A 184 -4.82 5.20 -22.16
C LYS A 184 -4.43 6.19 -21.07
N LEU A 185 -4.23 5.66 -19.87
CA LEU A 185 -3.53 6.33 -18.80
C LEU A 185 -2.62 5.31 -18.11
N SER A 186 -1.35 5.68 -17.92
CA SER A 186 -0.36 4.88 -17.23
C SER A 186 0.47 5.77 -16.31
N ILE A 187 0.99 5.17 -15.25
CA ILE A 187 1.89 5.83 -14.30
C ILE A 187 3.16 5.00 -14.15
N LEU A 188 4.30 5.68 -14.18
CA LEU A 188 5.57 5.14 -13.72
C LEU A 188 5.91 5.77 -12.39
N VAL A 189 6.28 4.94 -11.43
CA VAL A 189 6.65 5.31 -10.08
C VAL A 189 8.16 5.20 -9.95
N ALA A 190 8.84 6.31 -9.63
CA ALA A 190 10.28 6.31 -9.47
C ALA A 190 10.71 6.83 -8.10
N ARG A 191 11.56 6.04 -7.43
CA ARG A 191 12.35 6.51 -6.29
C ARG A 191 13.79 6.71 -6.73
N ILE A 192 14.38 7.85 -6.36
CA ILE A 192 15.81 8.13 -6.54
C ILE A 192 16.41 8.37 -5.16
N LYS A 193 17.19 7.42 -4.63
CA LYS A 193 17.65 7.42 -3.22
C LYS A 193 18.49 8.64 -2.87
N HIS A 194 19.41 9.01 -3.77
CA HIS A 194 20.26 10.20 -3.65
C HIS A 194 19.70 11.43 -4.40
N GLY A 195 18.49 11.28 -4.94
CA GLY A 195 17.68 12.31 -5.58
C GLY A 195 18.06 12.69 -7.02
N VAL A 196 17.19 13.45 -7.65
CA VAL A 196 17.32 13.97 -9.00
C VAL A 196 17.21 15.50 -8.99
N SER A 197 18.09 16.15 -9.74
CA SER A 197 18.10 17.60 -9.92
C SER A 197 17.41 17.98 -11.22
N PHE A 198 16.31 18.75 -11.12
CA PHE A 198 15.58 19.29 -12.26
C PHE A 198 16.07 20.68 -12.63
N ALA A 199 16.22 20.96 -13.92
CA ALA A 199 16.62 22.28 -14.39
C ALA A 199 15.64 23.35 -13.91
N GLY A 200 16.16 24.43 -13.31
CA GLY A 200 15.35 25.54 -12.79
C GLY A 200 14.76 25.32 -11.40
N SER A 201 15.08 24.20 -10.72
CA SER A 201 14.73 23.95 -9.33
C SER A 201 15.96 23.62 -8.48
N ASN A 202 16.00 24.11 -7.25
CA ASN A 202 17.02 23.74 -6.27
C ASN A 202 16.61 22.50 -5.44
N ALA A 203 15.46 21.90 -5.75
CA ALA A 203 14.94 20.72 -5.06
C ALA A 203 15.78 19.47 -5.36
N ASN A 204 16.04 18.67 -4.34
CA ASN A 204 16.60 17.33 -4.49
C ASN A 204 15.48 16.29 -4.44
N VAL A 205 14.81 16.11 -5.57
CA VAL A 205 13.59 15.31 -5.68
C VAL A 205 13.91 13.82 -5.52
N ARG A 206 13.15 13.09 -4.70
CA ARG A 206 13.38 11.64 -4.45
C ARG A 206 12.18 10.76 -4.78
N ALA A 207 11.02 11.38 -4.98
CA ALA A 207 9.80 10.73 -5.46
C ALA A 207 9.38 11.39 -6.78
N VAL A 208 9.36 10.61 -7.85
CA VAL A 208 8.92 11.10 -9.17
C VAL A 208 7.82 10.19 -9.70
N PHE A 209 6.71 10.79 -10.11
CA PHE A 209 5.58 10.07 -10.69
C PHE A 209 5.39 10.54 -12.12
N VAL A 210 5.73 9.70 -13.09
CA VAL A 210 5.60 10.06 -14.51
C VAL A 210 4.26 9.58 -15.02
N ILE A 211 3.43 10.49 -15.53
CA ILE A 211 2.09 10.17 -16.03
C ILE A 211 2.07 10.23 -17.55
N PHE A 212 1.63 9.14 -18.18
CA PHE A 212 1.44 9.03 -19.61
C PHE A 212 -0.05 8.91 -19.90
N GLY A 213 -0.64 9.87 -20.60
CA GLY A 213 -2.09 9.88 -20.84
C GLY A 213 -2.47 10.32 -22.24
N THR A 214 -3.60 9.84 -22.74
CA THR A 214 -4.22 10.34 -23.97
C THR A 214 -5.07 11.59 -23.66
N ARG A 215 -5.38 12.40 -24.68
CA ARG A 215 -6.04 13.72 -24.49
C ARG A 215 -7.43 13.63 -23.88
N ASP A 216 -8.12 12.53 -24.14
CA ASP A 216 -9.48 12.21 -23.68
C ASP A 216 -9.55 11.91 -22.18
N HIS A 217 -8.43 11.61 -21.51
CA HIS A 217 -8.37 11.21 -20.09
C HIS A 217 -7.98 12.34 -19.12
N ARG A 218 -8.28 13.60 -19.45
CA ARG A 218 -7.90 14.76 -18.62
C ARG A 218 -8.44 14.70 -17.19
N ASN A 219 -9.70 14.30 -17.01
CA ASN A 219 -10.30 14.24 -15.67
C ASN A 219 -9.61 13.18 -14.79
N LEU A 220 -9.30 12.02 -15.37
CA LEU A 220 -8.60 10.97 -14.66
C LEU A 220 -7.18 11.41 -14.29
N HIS A 221 -6.47 12.04 -15.23
CA HIS A 221 -5.15 12.61 -14.98
C HIS A 221 -5.13 13.57 -13.77
N LEU A 222 -6.11 14.48 -13.68
CA LEU A 222 -6.22 15.41 -12.55
C LEU A 222 -6.53 14.70 -11.23
N LYS A 223 -7.38 13.67 -11.24
CA LYS A 223 -7.65 12.83 -10.05
C LYS A 223 -6.40 12.08 -9.59
N THR A 224 -5.62 11.52 -10.52
CA THR A 224 -4.35 10.85 -10.25
C THR A 224 -3.36 11.82 -9.61
N LEU A 225 -3.20 13.01 -10.20
CA LEU A 225 -2.32 14.06 -9.67
C LEU A 225 -2.73 14.48 -8.25
N ALA A 226 -4.03 14.71 -8.03
CA ALA A 226 -4.56 15.06 -6.72
C ALA A 226 -4.33 13.96 -5.67
N SER A 227 -4.42 12.68 -6.08
CA SER A 227 -4.15 11.53 -5.22
C SER A 227 -2.67 11.48 -4.83
N ILE A 228 -1.75 11.60 -5.81
CA ILE A 228 -0.30 11.63 -5.58
C ILE A 228 0.06 12.78 -4.64
N ALA A 229 -0.46 13.98 -4.89
CA ALA A 229 -0.18 15.16 -4.06
C ALA A 229 -0.61 14.93 -2.62
N GLN A 230 -1.85 14.46 -2.37
CA GLN A 230 -2.36 14.20 -1.02
C GLN A 230 -1.49 13.18 -0.26
N ILE A 231 -1.11 12.09 -0.93
CA ILE A 231 -0.25 11.05 -0.34
C ILE A 231 1.13 11.64 -0.02
N ALA A 232 1.74 12.36 -0.96
CA ALA A 232 3.10 12.87 -0.84
C ALA A 232 3.24 14.02 0.17
N TYR A 233 2.18 14.81 0.40
CA TYR A 233 2.16 15.87 1.42
C TYR A 233 1.91 15.34 2.84
N HIS A 234 1.60 14.05 3.01
CA HIS A 234 1.44 13.48 4.35
C HIS A 234 2.80 13.52 5.11
N PRO A 235 2.86 13.97 6.38
CA PRO A 235 4.13 14.19 7.10
C PRO A 235 5.04 12.95 7.22
N SER A 236 4.46 11.75 7.17
CA SER A 236 5.22 10.49 7.24
C SER A 236 5.68 9.96 5.88
N PHE A 237 5.23 10.54 4.76
CA PHE A 237 5.48 10.01 3.42
C PHE A 237 6.96 9.87 3.13
N GLU A 238 7.74 10.93 3.31
CA GLU A 238 9.18 10.94 3.02
C GLU A 238 9.93 9.82 3.75
N LYS A 239 9.66 9.68 5.05
CA LYS A 239 10.30 8.66 5.88
C LYS A 239 9.97 7.25 5.40
N LEU A 240 8.70 7.00 5.05
CA LEU A 240 8.26 5.70 4.53
C LEU A 240 8.85 5.44 3.14
N TRP A 241 8.82 6.44 2.26
CA TRP A 241 9.29 6.37 0.89
C TRP A 241 10.78 6.02 0.80
N ILE A 242 11.60 6.69 1.59
CA ILE A 242 13.05 6.43 1.66
C ILE A 242 13.34 5.10 2.37
N GLY A 243 12.53 4.72 3.36
CA GLY A 243 12.71 3.49 4.13
C GLY A 243 12.23 2.19 3.45
N ALA A 244 11.48 2.28 2.35
CA ALA A 244 10.95 1.12 1.64
C ALA A 244 12.07 0.18 1.14
N ALA A 245 11.93 -1.13 1.38
CA ALA A 245 12.95 -2.13 1.06
C ALA A 245 12.80 -2.70 -0.35
N SER A 246 11.60 -2.63 -0.91
CA SER A 246 11.25 -3.24 -2.20
C SER A 246 10.35 -2.35 -3.06
N ASN A 247 10.23 -2.71 -4.34
CA ASN A 247 9.29 -2.07 -5.27
C ASN A 247 7.82 -2.25 -4.82
N ASP A 248 7.51 -3.37 -4.16
CA ASP A 248 6.17 -3.60 -3.63
C ASP A 248 5.89 -2.69 -2.43
N ASP A 249 6.87 -2.42 -1.58
CA ASP A 249 6.73 -1.44 -0.50
C ASP A 249 6.44 -0.04 -1.04
N LEU A 250 7.10 0.37 -2.14
CA LEU A 250 6.83 1.64 -2.80
C LEU A 250 5.38 1.72 -3.31
N ARG A 251 4.86 0.65 -3.91
CA ARG A 251 3.44 0.56 -4.30
C ARG A 251 2.52 0.63 -3.08
N ASN A 252 2.86 -0.10 -2.01
CA ASN A 252 2.05 -0.17 -0.79
C ASN A 252 1.89 1.19 -0.14
N ILE A 253 2.95 2.01 -0.12
CA ILE A 253 2.89 3.38 0.41
C ILE A 253 1.86 4.23 -0.33
N LEU A 254 1.71 4.04 -1.65
CA LEU A 254 0.74 4.78 -2.46
C LEU A 254 -0.68 4.27 -2.27
N LEU A 255 -0.86 2.95 -2.22
CA LEU A 255 -2.17 2.31 -2.05
C LEU A 255 -2.77 2.56 -0.66
N LEU A 256 -1.93 2.60 0.37
CA LEU A 256 -2.33 2.80 1.76
C LEU A 256 -2.26 4.27 2.21
N GLY A 257 -1.78 5.15 1.32
CA GLY A 257 -1.69 6.57 1.61
C GLY A 257 -3.08 7.18 1.81
N GLU A 258 -3.22 7.99 2.85
CA GLU A 258 -4.48 8.71 3.11
C GLU A 258 -4.75 9.71 1.99
N ARG A 259 -5.89 9.54 1.31
CA ARG A 259 -6.37 10.44 0.26
C ARG A 259 -7.89 10.41 0.19
N LYS A 260 -8.47 11.50 -0.32
CA LYS A 260 -9.89 11.58 -0.65
C LYS A 260 -10.18 10.77 -1.92
N ARG A 261 -11.07 9.79 -1.80
CA ARG A 261 -11.57 8.94 -2.89
C ARG A 261 -12.88 9.49 -3.44
#